data_AF-A0A818JP11-F1
#
_entry.id   AF-A0A818JP11-F1
#
_cell.length_a   1.000
_cell.length_b   1.000
_cell.length_c   1.000
_cell.angle_alpha   90.00
_cell.angle_beta   90.00
_cell.angle_gamma   90.00
#
_symmetry.space_group_name_H-M   'P 1'
#
loop_
_entity.id
_entity.type
_entity.pdbx_description
1 polymer ?
#
loop_
_entity_poly.entity_id
_entity_poly.type
_entity_poly.pdbx_seq_one_letter_code
_entity_poly.pdbx_strand_id
1 'polypeptide(L)'
;MLPNIDLLEKELETLNTREKVLNDELSVLLSNQDSFERQMISIKNLVPALQIITQDAHNLSNTISFTAALADNISGKVRELDVTKSRVVACLQRAKDIIDLKKCTDGVKKALEDEEYEEAAAHIHRYLNIDAASLQLSSDPAEGSSLHQALLSLDDAEKK
;
A
#
# COMPACT_ATOMS: atom_id res chain seq x y z
N MET A 1 99.90 22.08 -16.01
CA MET A 1 99.34 20.71 -16.08
C MET A 1 98.55 20.53 -14.79
N LEU A 2 97.20 20.41 -14.82
CA LEU A 2 96.26 20.01 -13.74
C LEU A 2 94.85 20.68 -13.71
N PRO A 3 94.49 21.82 -14.36
CA PRO A 3 93.15 22.41 -14.20
C PRO A 3 92.01 21.61 -14.86
N ASN A 4 92.36 20.65 -15.72
CA ASN A 4 91.40 19.80 -16.42
C ASN A 4 91.02 18.55 -15.58
N ILE A 5 91.87 18.17 -14.62
CA ILE A 5 91.62 17.00 -13.75
C ILE A 5 90.67 17.38 -12.62
N ASP A 6 90.88 18.53 -11.96
CA ASP A 6 89.97 19.04 -10.92
C ASP A 6 88.55 19.29 -11.44
N LEU A 7 88.42 19.78 -12.69
CA LEU A 7 87.12 20.00 -13.31
C LEU A 7 86.40 18.66 -13.56
N LEU A 8 87.14 17.66 -14.05
CA LEU A 8 86.62 16.32 -14.33
C LEU A 8 86.22 15.59 -13.04
N GLU A 9 87.02 15.72 -11.96
CA GLU A 9 86.70 15.17 -10.65
C GLU A 9 85.42 15.77 -10.07
N LYS A 10 85.27 17.10 -10.19
CA LYS A 10 84.04 17.79 -9.75
C LYS A 10 82.82 17.34 -10.55
N GLU A 11 82.95 17.19 -11.87
CA GLU A 11 81.85 16.73 -12.73
C GLU A 11 81.48 15.27 -12.41
N LEU A 12 82.47 14.41 -12.15
CA LEU A 12 82.28 13.04 -11.69
C LEU A 12 81.59 12.95 -10.32
N GLU A 13 81.93 13.84 -9.39
CA GLU A 13 81.28 13.96 -8.08
C GLU A 13 79.82 14.43 -8.20
N THR A 14 79.53 15.37 -9.11
CA THR A 14 78.15 15.79 -9.40
C THR A 14 77.33 14.67 -10.05
N LEU A 15 77.95 13.84 -10.88
CA LEU A 15 77.27 12.72 -11.51
C LEU A 15 76.96 11.61 -10.50
N ASN A 16 77.93 11.27 -9.64
CA ASN A 16 77.76 10.29 -8.56
C ASN A 16 76.68 10.71 -7.56
N THR A 17 76.64 11.98 -7.18
CA THR A 17 75.58 12.50 -6.29
C THR A 17 74.21 12.41 -6.94
N ARG A 18 74.10 12.74 -8.23
CA ARG A 18 72.85 12.61 -8.98
C ARG A 18 72.41 11.15 -9.16
N GLU A 19 73.34 10.25 -9.44
CA GLU A 19 73.07 8.80 -9.53
C GLU A 19 72.56 8.27 -8.19
N LYS A 20 73.16 8.69 -7.07
CA LYS A 20 72.72 8.31 -5.73
C LYS A 20 71.30 8.77 -5.42
N VAL A 21 70.97 10.03 -5.74
CA VAL A 21 69.61 10.57 -5.57
C VAL A 21 68.60 9.78 -6.41
N LEU A 22 68.92 9.50 -7.67
CA LEU A 22 68.05 8.70 -8.55
C LEU A 22 67.85 7.27 -8.03
N ASN A 23 68.90 6.66 -7.49
CA ASN A 23 68.83 5.32 -6.93
C ASN A 23 67.96 5.29 -5.64
N ASP A 24 68.05 6.34 -4.82
CA ASP A 24 67.21 6.49 -3.63
C ASP A 24 65.72 6.69 -4.01
N GLU A 25 65.43 7.54 -5.01
CA GLU A 25 64.07 7.72 -5.54
C GLU A 25 63.50 6.42 -6.13
N LEU A 26 64.32 5.67 -6.88
CA LEU A 26 63.93 4.39 -7.45
C LEU A 26 63.64 3.35 -6.36
N SER A 27 64.43 3.32 -5.30
CA SER A 27 64.22 2.44 -4.15
C SER A 27 62.88 2.71 -3.47
N VAL A 28 62.54 3.99 -3.29
CA VAL A 28 61.23 4.38 -2.74
C VAL A 28 60.09 3.94 -3.66
N LEU A 29 60.19 4.16 -4.97
CA LEU A 29 59.18 3.74 -5.94
C LEU A 29 58.98 2.22 -5.95
N LEU A 30 60.06 1.44 -5.95
CA LEU A 30 60.02 -0.02 -5.86
C LEU A 30 59.38 -0.50 -4.55
N SER A 31 59.69 0.14 -3.43
CA SER A 31 59.08 -0.22 -2.14
C SER A 31 57.56 0.00 -2.10
N ASN A 32 57.06 0.98 -2.85
CA ASN A 32 55.64 1.28 -2.95
C ASN A 32 54.89 0.30 -3.88
N GLN A 33 55.58 -0.26 -4.87
CA GLN A 33 54.98 -1.20 -5.84
C GLN A 33 54.36 -2.41 -5.14
N ASP A 34 55.05 -3.00 -4.16
CA ASP A 34 54.55 -4.13 -3.39
C ASP A 34 53.28 -3.80 -2.60
N SER A 35 53.18 -2.56 -2.10
CA SER A 35 51.99 -2.09 -1.38
C SER A 35 50.80 -1.96 -2.33
N PHE A 36 51.00 -1.38 -3.52
CA PHE A 36 49.96 -1.25 -4.53
C PHE A 36 49.49 -2.60 -5.06
N GLU A 37 50.40 -3.55 -5.27
CA GLU A 37 50.05 -4.89 -5.72
C GLU A 37 49.18 -5.62 -4.68
N ARG A 38 49.53 -5.52 -3.39
CA ARG A 38 48.69 -6.05 -2.29
C ARG A 38 47.31 -5.41 -2.25
N GLN A 39 47.22 -4.09 -2.38
CA GLN A 39 45.93 -3.37 -2.43
C GLN A 39 45.09 -3.80 -3.64
N MET A 40 45.71 -3.96 -4.81
CA MET A 40 45.05 -4.41 -6.03
C MET A 40 44.50 -5.83 -5.89
N ILE A 41 45.25 -6.74 -5.28
CA ILE A 41 44.78 -8.11 -4.97
C ILE A 41 43.59 -8.07 -4.00
N SER A 42 43.68 -7.25 -2.96
CA SER A 42 42.58 -7.08 -1.99
C SER A 42 41.29 -6.58 -2.67
N ILE A 43 41.40 -5.58 -3.55
CA ILE A 43 40.26 -5.08 -4.33
C ILE A 43 39.70 -6.17 -5.24
N LYS A 44 40.55 -6.87 -5.99
CA LYS A 44 40.13 -7.98 -6.87
C LYS A 44 39.37 -9.06 -6.10
N ASN A 45 39.77 -9.36 -4.87
CA ASN A 45 39.10 -10.34 -4.03
C ASN A 45 37.74 -9.84 -3.50
N LEU A 46 37.54 -8.51 -3.40
CA LEU A 46 36.29 -7.91 -2.93
C LEU A 46 35.22 -7.82 -4.04
N VAL A 47 35.65 -7.68 -5.31
CA VAL A 47 34.73 -7.54 -6.46
C VAL A 47 33.67 -8.64 -6.53
N PRO A 48 33.98 -9.95 -6.38
CA PRO A 48 32.97 -11.01 -6.39
C PRO A 48 31.93 -10.87 -5.28
N ALA A 49 32.34 -10.47 -4.07
CA ALA A 49 31.44 -10.26 -2.95
C ALA A 49 30.45 -9.11 -3.24
N LEU A 50 30.93 -8.02 -3.83
CA LEU A 50 30.07 -6.90 -4.25
C LEU A 50 29.10 -7.30 -5.36
N GLN A 51 29.51 -8.14 -6.30
CA GLN A 51 28.62 -8.65 -7.35
C GLN A 51 27.47 -9.47 -6.77
N ILE A 52 27.75 -10.35 -5.79
CA ILE A 52 26.72 -11.13 -5.10
C ILE A 52 25.75 -10.20 -4.37
N ILE A 53 26.25 -9.25 -3.58
CA ILE A 53 25.41 -8.29 -2.84
C ILE A 53 24.53 -7.48 -3.79
N THR A 54 25.08 -7.06 -4.93
CA THR A 54 24.34 -6.29 -5.93
C THR A 54 23.22 -7.14 -6.54
N GLN A 55 23.51 -8.41 -6.86
CA GLN A 55 22.51 -9.34 -7.37
C GLN A 55 21.40 -9.61 -6.34
N ASP A 56 21.77 -9.82 -5.08
CA ASP A 56 20.81 -10.04 -3.99
C ASP A 56 19.93 -8.81 -3.75
N ALA A 57 20.52 -7.61 -3.78
CA ALA A 57 19.77 -6.36 -3.68
C ALA A 57 18.78 -6.19 -4.84
N HIS A 58 19.18 -6.53 -6.07
CA HIS A 58 18.30 -6.50 -7.23
C HIS A 58 17.15 -7.53 -7.11
N ASN A 59 17.46 -8.75 -6.69
CA ASN A 59 16.47 -9.80 -6.45
C ASN A 59 15.46 -9.36 -5.37
N LEU A 60 15.95 -8.82 -4.26
CA LEU A 60 15.13 -8.32 -3.17
C LEU A 60 14.23 -7.17 -3.62
N SER A 61 14.75 -6.21 -4.40
CA SER A 61 13.97 -5.12 -4.96
C SER A 61 12.83 -5.65 -5.83
N ASN A 62 13.08 -6.65 -6.66
CA ASN A 62 12.06 -7.28 -7.50
C ASN A 62 11.00 -7.99 -6.66
N THR A 63 11.41 -8.72 -5.62
CA THR A 63 10.47 -9.36 -4.69
C THR A 63 9.60 -8.33 -3.98
N ILE A 64 10.18 -7.25 -3.46
CA ILE A 64 9.44 -6.18 -2.79
C ILE A 64 8.43 -5.54 -3.75
N SER A 65 8.84 -5.23 -4.97
CA SER A 65 7.97 -4.66 -6.00
C SER A 65 6.80 -5.60 -6.33
N PHE A 66 7.08 -6.89 -6.53
CA PHE A 66 6.05 -7.89 -6.77
C PHE A 66 5.08 -8.02 -5.58
N THR A 67 5.60 -8.07 -4.35
CA THR A 67 4.80 -8.14 -3.13
C THR A 67 3.93 -6.90 -2.95
N ALA A 68 4.45 -5.70 -3.23
CA ALA A 68 3.69 -4.47 -3.18
C ALA A 68 2.54 -4.48 -4.20
N ALA A 69 2.82 -4.87 -5.45
CA ALA A 69 1.79 -5.00 -6.47
C ALA A 69 0.72 -6.03 -6.08
N LEU A 70 1.11 -7.16 -5.48
CA LEU A 70 0.17 -8.15 -4.98
C LEU A 70 -0.70 -7.59 -3.83
N ALA A 71 -0.09 -6.86 -2.89
CA ALA A 71 -0.80 -6.24 -1.78
C ALA A 71 -1.82 -5.20 -2.25
N ASP A 72 -1.47 -4.38 -3.25
CA ASP A 72 -2.40 -3.42 -3.87
C ASP A 72 -3.58 -4.13 -4.53
N ASN A 73 -3.31 -5.21 -5.28
CA ASN A 73 -4.36 -6.01 -5.91
C ASN A 73 -5.30 -6.67 -4.88
N ILE A 74 -4.74 -7.24 -3.81
CA ILE A 74 -5.53 -7.84 -2.73
C ILE A 74 -6.36 -6.75 -2.03
N SER A 75 -5.77 -5.59 -1.73
CA SER A 75 -6.48 -4.47 -1.10
C SER A 75 -7.63 -3.95 -1.97
N GLY A 76 -7.42 -3.88 -3.28
CA GLY A 76 -8.47 -3.54 -4.25
C GLY A 76 -9.64 -4.53 -4.22
N LYS A 77 -9.35 -5.83 -4.23
CA LYS A 77 -10.37 -6.89 -4.12
C LYS A 77 -11.11 -6.87 -2.79
N VAL A 78 -10.40 -6.59 -1.68
CA VAL A 78 -11.03 -6.46 -0.36
C VAL A 78 -11.98 -5.26 -0.32
N ARG A 79 -11.62 -4.13 -0.96
CA ARG A 79 -12.51 -2.96 -1.05
C ARG A 79 -13.77 -3.26 -1.87
N GLU A 80 -13.65 -3.98 -2.98
CA GLU A 80 -14.79 -4.42 -3.78
C GLU A 80 -15.70 -5.37 -2.99
N LEU A 81 -15.10 -6.30 -2.25
CA LEU A 81 -15.82 -7.21 -1.37
C LEU A 81 -16.57 -6.44 -0.27
N ASP A 82 -15.96 -5.42 0.32
CA ASP A 82 -16.57 -4.61 1.38
C ASP A 82 -17.80 -3.84 0.87
N VAL A 83 -17.72 -3.26 -0.34
CA VAL A 83 -18.88 -2.63 -0.99
C VAL A 83 -20.00 -3.64 -1.21
N THR A 84 -19.68 -4.83 -1.71
CA THR A 84 -20.67 -5.89 -1.94
C THR A 84 -21.30 -6.35 -0.62
N LYS A 85 -20.50 -6.54 0.41
CA LYS A 85 -20.96 -6.90 1.76
C LYS A 85 -21.88 -5.84 2.33
N SER A 86 -21.54 -4.56 2.22
CA SER A 86 -22.37 -3.45 2.67
C SER A 86 -23.74 -3.47 1.99
N ARG A 87 -23.78 -3.68 0.67
CA ARG A 87 -25.04 -3.83 -0.09
C ARG A 87 -25.87 -5.03 0.37
N VAL A 88 -25.23 -6.18 0.61
CA VAL A 88 -25.91 -7.39 1.10
C VAL A 88 -26.48 -7.16 2.50
N VAL A 89 -25.74 -6.52 3.40
CA VAL A 89 -26.21 -6.18 4.75
C VAL A 89 -27.41 -5.23 4.69
N ALA A 90 -27.37 -4.21 3.82
CA ALA A 90 -28.50 -3.31 3.61
C ALA A 90 -29.74 -4.07 3.10
N CYS A 91 -29.57 -4.94 2.10
CA CYS A 91 -30.66 -5.77 1.58
C CYS A 91 -31.25 -6.70 2.65
N LEU A 92 -30.40 -7.32 3.48
CA LEU A 92 -30.83 -8.16 4.59
C LEU A 92 -31.64 -7.37 5.63
N GLN A 93 -31.23 -6.13 5.93
CA GLN A 93 -31.97 -5.28 6.84
C GLN A 93 -33.35 -4.94 6.26
N ARG A 94 -33.43 -4.57 4.98
CA ARG A 94 -34.71 -4.33 4.30
C ARG A 94 -35.61 -5.57 4.36
N ALA A 95 -35.07 -6.76 4.12
CA ALA A 95 -35.85 -8.00 4.20
C ALA A 95 -36.42 -8.22 5.61
N LYS A 96 -35.66 -7.92 6.67
CA LYS A 96 -36.15 -7.98 8.05
C LYS A 96 -37.25 -6.96 8.29
N ASP A 97 -37.06 -5.72 7.85
CA ASP A 97 -38.04 -4.65 8.02
C ASP A 97 -39.38 -5.00 7.32
N ILE A 98 -39.33 -5.57 6.10
CA ILE A 98 -40.52 -6.05 5.38
C ILE A 98 -41.21 -7.20 6.13
N ILE A 99 -40.44 -8.15 6.68
CA ILE A 99 -41.01 -9.27 7.46
C ILE A 99 -41.71 -8.73 8.71
N ASP A 100 -41.12 -7.76 9.40
CA ASP A 100 -41.71 -7.18 10.61
C ASP A 100 -42.93 -6.31 10.28
N LEU A 101 -42.92 -5.61 9.15
CA LEU A 101 -44.08 -4.91 8.61
C LEU A 101 -45.24 -5.88 8.38
N LYS A 102 -44.98 -7.01 7.70
CA LYS A 102 -45.98 -8.03 7.43
C LYS A 102 -46.56 -8.60 8.72
N LYS A 103 -45.71 -8.90 9.72
CA LYS A 103 -46.18 -9.37 11.03
C LYS A 103 -47.08 -8.35 11.72
N CYS A 104 -46.76 -7.06 11.63
CA CYS A 104 -47.62 -6.02 12.21
C CYS A 104 -48.96 -5.97 11.48
N THR A 105 -48.97 -5.99 10.14
CA THR A 105 -50.22 -6.01 9.35
C THR A 105 -51.08 -7.24 9.65
N ASP A 106 -50.48 -8.43 9.68
CA ASP A 106 -51.17 -9.68 9.99
C ASP A 106 -51.71 -9.66 11.44
N GLY A 107 -50.94 -9.11 12.38
CA GLY A 107 -51.33 -8.93 13.79
C GLY A 107 -52.51 -7.96 13.95
N VAL A 108 -52.50 -6.81 13.27
CA VAL A 108 -53.63 -5.87 13.28
C VAL A 108 -54.89 -6.53 12.74
N LYS A 109 -54.79 -7.22 11.59
CA LYS A 109 -55.94 -7.88 10.98
C LYS A 109 -56.56 -8.91 11.94
N LYS A 110 -55.73 -9.72 12.58
CA LYS A 110 -56.18 -10.73 13.54
C LYS A 110 -56.80 -10.11 14.80
N ALA A 111 -56.13 -9.13 15.41
CA ALA A 111 -56.65 -8.45 16.60
C ALA A 111 -58.00 -7.74 16.32
N LEU A 112 -58.20 -7.23 15.11
CA LEU A 112 -59.47 -6.65 14.69
C LEU A 112 -60.58 -7.70 14.49
N GLU A 113 -60.23 -8.90 14.00
CA GLU A 113 -61.15 -10.05 13.90
C GLU A 113 -61.56 -10.57 15.28
N ASP A 114 -60.64 -10.52 16.26
CA ASP A 114 -60.84 -10.97 17.64
C ASP A 114 -61.44 -9.87 18.57
N GLU A 115 -61.77 -8.68 18.04
CA GLU A 115 -62.26 -7.48 18.77
C GLU A 115 -61.30 -6.93 19.85
N GLU A 116 -60.03 -7.32 19.82
CA GLU A 116 -58.97 -6.90 20.75
C GLU A 116 -58.30 -5.59 20.28
N TYR A 117 -59.00 -4.47 20.46
CA TYR A 117 -58.57 -3.15 19.95
C TYR A 117 -57.26 -2.63 20.58
N GLU A 118 -56.93 -3.04 21.81
CA GLU A 118 -55.68 -2.64 22.48
C GLU A 118 -54.46 -3.30 21.82
N GLU A 119 -54.57 -4.57 21.45
CA GLU A 119 -53.51 -5.30 20.72
C GLU A 119 -53.36 -4.78 19.29
N ALA A 120 -54.47 -4.44 18.62
CA ALA A 120 -54.44 -3.78 17.33
C ALA A 120 -53.72 -2.42 17.39
N ALA A 121 -54.02 -1.59 18.40
CA ALA A 121 -53.35 -0.30 18.60
C ALA A 121 -51.85 -0.46 18.88
N ALA A 122 -51.45 -1.51 19.62
CA ALA A 122 -50.04 -1.82 19.87
C ALA A 122 -49.29 -2.21 18.58
N HIS A 123 -49.91 -3.02 17.71
CA HIS A 123 -49.33 -3.37 16.40
C HIS A 123 -49.24 -2.17 15.45
N ILE A 124 -50.23 -1.28 15.44
CA ILE A 124 -50.20 -0.01 14.67
C ILE A 124 -49.09 0.91 15.18
N HIS A 125 -48.98 1.09 16.50
CA HIS A 125 -47.92 1.90 17.09
C HIS A 125 -46.52 1.35 16.76
N ARG A 126 -46.35 0.03 16.75
CA ARG A 126 -45.11 -0.61 16.32
C ARG A 126 -44.83 -0.39 14.83
N TYR A 127 -45.85 -0.53 13.99
CA TYR A 127 -45.78 -0.26 12.55
C TYR A 127 -45.33 1.17 12.25
N LEU A 128 -45.91 2.17 12.93
CA LEU A 128 -45.58 3.59 12.75
C LEU A 128 -44.16 3.95 13.23
N ASN A 129 -43.59 3.14 14.12
CA ASN A 129 -42.22 3.30 14.60
C ASN A 129 -41.19 2.50 13.78
N ILE A 130 -41.61 1.69 12.80
CA ILE A 130 -40.69 1.13 11.80
C ILE A 130 -40.29 2.30 10.90
N ASP A 131 -39.02 2.69 10.97
CA ASP A 131 -38.51 3.89 10.31
C ASP A 131 -38.69 3.82 8.79
N ALA A 132 -39.68 4.55 8.27
CA ALA A 132 -39.97 4.60 6.83
C ALA A 132 -38.80 5.17 6.01
N ALA A 133 -37.89 5.92 6.65
CA ALA A 133 -36.67 6.42 6.00
C ALA A 133 -35.66 5.29 5.69
N SER A 134 -35.64 4.20 6.47
CA SER A 134 -34.77 3.03 6.20
C SER A 134 -35.17 2.28 4.93
N LEU A 135 -36.47 2.31 4.58
CA LEU A 135 -37.04 1.71 3.38
C LEU A 135 -36.78 2.57 2.13
N GLN A 136 -36.67 3.90 2.28
CA GLN A 136 -36.54 4.85 1.17
C GLN A 136 -35.08 5.17 0.78
N LEU A 137 -34.12 5.16 1.72
CA LEU A 137 -32.76 5.72 1.52
C LEU A 137 -31.89 4.99 0.48
N SER A 138 -32.42 3.99 -0.23
CA SER A 138 -31.64 3.22 -1.19
C SER A 138 -32.45 2.61 -2.33
N SER A 139 -33.61 3.23 -2.67
CA SER A 139 -34.14 3.07 -4.02
C SER A 139 -33.19 3.80 -4.98
N ASP A 140 -32.46 3.04 -5.79
CA ASP A 140 -31.95 3.60 -7.04
C ASP A 140 -33.14 4.26 -7.77
N PRO A 141 -33.00 5.49 -8.30
CA PRO A 141 -34.10 6.28 -8.84
C PRO A 141 -34.83 5.67 -10.05
N ALA A 142 -34.47 4.46 -10.47
CA ALA A 142 -35.05 3.76 -11.61
C ALA A 142 -36.31 2.92 -11.29
N GLU A 143 -36.54 2.50 -10.03
CA GLU A 143 -37.66 1.60 -9.67
C GLU A 143 -38.71 2.24 -8.72
N GLY A 144 -38.60 3.54 -8.43
CA GLY A 144 -39.40 4.23 -7.41
C GLY A 144 -40.85 4.57 -7.75
N SER A 145 -41.35 4.32 -8.96
CA SER A 145 -42.61 4.92 -9.43
C SER A 145 -43.87 4.46 -8.67
N SER A 146 -43.98 3.17 -8.34
CA SER A 146 -45.20 2.61 -7.71
C SER A 146 -45.28 2.89 -6.19
N LEU A 147 -44.14 2.77 -5.48
CA LEU A 147 -44.06 3.03 -4.04
C LEU A 147 -44.12 4.54 -3.72
N HIS A 148 -43.52 5.38 -4.56
CA HIS A 148 -43.62 6.84 -4.42
C HIS A 148 -45.06 7.33 -4.55
N GLN A 149 -45.83 6.72 -5.45
CA GLN A 149 -47.24 7.06 -5.64
C GLN A 149 -48.10 6.62 -4.44
N ALA A 150 -47.80 5.47 -3.84
CA ALA A 150 -48.45 5.03 -2.61
C ALA A 150 -48.12 5.94 -1.41
N LEU A 151 -46.88 6.42 -1.28
CA LEU A 151 -46.48 7.35 -0.22
C LEU A 151 -47.11 8.74 -0.36
N LEU A 152 -47.19 9.27 -1.58
CA LEU A 152 -47.90 10.54 -1.83
C LEU A 152 -49.38 10.44 -1.47
N SER A 153 -50.03 9.30 -1.77
CA SER A 153 -51.43 9.10 -1.41
C SER A 153 -51.67 9.03 0.11
N LEU A 154 -50.64 8.67 0.89
CA LEU A 154 -50.70 8.63 2.35
C LEU A 154 -50.49 10.01 2.97
N ASP A 155 -49.58 10.83 2.43
CA ASP A 155 -49.35 12.21 2.90
C ASP A 155 -50.56 13.13 2.62
N ASP A 156 -51.32 12.83 1.56
CA ASP A 156 -52.59 13.49 1.25
C ASP A 156 -53.74 13.02 2.16
N ALA A 157 -53.67 11.80 2.70
CA ALA A 157 -54.67 11.26 3.62
C ALA A 157 -54.44 11.75 5.07
N GLU A 158 -53.21 12.07 5.46
CA GLU A 158 -52.88 12.62 6.78
C GLU A 158 -53.33 14.08 6.96
N LYS A 159 -53.49 14.83 5.87
CA LYS A 159 -53.89 16.26 5.87
C LYS A 159 -55.41 16.48 5.81
N LYS A 160 -56.23 15.43 5.89
CA LYS A 160 -57.68 15.49 5.71
C LYS A 160 -58.42 14.92 6.91
#